data_AF-A0A927T7N8-F1
#
_entry.id   AF-A0A927T7N8-F1
#
_cell.length_a   1.000
_cell.length_b   1.000
_cell.length_c   1.000
_cell.angle_alpha   90.00
_cell.angle_beta   90.00
_cell.angle_gamma   90.00
#
_symmetry.space_group_name_H-M   'P 1'
#
loop_
_entity.id
_entity.type
_entity.pdbx_description
1 polymer ?
#
loop_
_entity_poly.entity_id
_entity_poly.type
_entity_poly.pdbx_seq_one_letter_code
_entity_poly.pdbx_strand_id
1 'polypeptide(L)'
;MRIRLLKKLICASITAAALFALTGCSSAVSDLAQAAPETSASGTEDDKDTESKKKKPEKPSELEDSVEDDVHKVFLDYAKRELGPAKSLTGDYTRTPAEEWGYTSEYPPEVFGSFECSIQDLDGDGEDEMLVVSLAGRGEDSSLNLSVYEDDIDIALMDLFIGADEVLSSDYGDTYVFSYNDDGTPVIGMMTYNTMYPGADGAYLNFFALTYDGSAFDVSTHAQYAGSDMEDTDFAKQMRKSGINVEWEDIISEHSQKSILDAASGTLIAEVITKSDDTGYDENYDPAPISGRIELHTYSGNDLVEGGKSFAKNTSKKKEKGSVKCFEIEENKNAKITVDLDGNGKEETVKFKMIADEDEWIEKVNVLAGEDKITIKDGLDGYAGSGLKCAWFTTSDGQYLYMQWDLDNGYEGTSVYKYENGNLTFVGECGCIFFTMSDLTYAGGEPMDVKPQDPGEFYVGGFEQKLGTQWVSAKCRLGVDGMPERIGEFKYYDYNPDSPIRAKFDIPAMAVNDNGDNVMTTEIEKGDRIILFRTDGENYIDVFVDGKDDVAFGIFRINIGEDENGRYCISGNYGFKSNLLVDLFDNLSFPG
;
A
#
# COMPACT_ATOMS: atom_id res chain seq x y z
N MET A 1 55.26 -14.89 -5.25
CA MET A 1 56.64 -14.51 -4.86
C MET A 1 56.69 -13.00 -4.84
N ARG A 2 56.79 -12.23 -3.75
CA ARG A 2 56.90 -12.42 -2.27
C ARG A 2 55.79 -11.53 -1.62
N ILE A 3 55.06 -11.82 -0.53
CA ILE A 3 55.35 -12.29 0.85
C ILE A 3 55.87 -11.18 1.82
N ARG A 4 54.95 -10.77 2.75
CA ARG A 4 55.09 -10.27 4.15
C ARG A 4 55.65 -8.87 4.49
N LEU A 5 54.93 -8.16 5.38
CA LEU A 5 55.17 -8.07 6.86
C LEU A 5 53.83 -7.74 7.59
N LEU A 6 53.35 -8.54 8.57
CA LEU A 6 53.37 -8.37 10.05
C LEU A 6 52.70 -7.06 10.57
N LYS A 7 51.71 -7.00 11.48
CA LYS A 7 51.12 -7.86 12.57
C LYS A 7 51.87 -7.91 13.94
N LYS A 8 51.08 -7.77 15.04
CA LYS A 8 51.40 -7.67 16.52
C LYS A 8 51.63 -6.22 17.03
N LEU A 9 51.27 -5.80 18.24
CA LEU A 9 50.93 -6.41 19.56
C LEU A 9 49.68 -5.71 20.18
N ILE A 10 49.10 -6.03 21.35
CA ILE A 10 48.74 -7.23 22.18
C ILE A 10 48.06 -6.66 23.46
N CYS A 11 46.98 -7.32 23.90
CA CYS A 11 46.35 -7.41 25.24
C CYS A 11 46.53 -6.34 26.35
N ALA A 12 45.41 -6.03 27.01
CA ALA A 12 45.26 -6.17 28.46
C ALA A 12 43.82 -6.63 28.81
N SER A 13 43.67 -7.40 29.90
CA SER A 13 42.40 -7.93 30.42
C SER A 13 42.44 -7.95 31.95
N ILE A 14 41.27 -7.90 32.62
CA ILE A 14 40.91 -8.35 34.00
C ILE A 14 39.55 -7.68 34.30
N THR A 15 38.39 -8.35 34.34
CA THR A 15 37.87 -9.37 35.30
C THR A 15 37.42 -8.81 36.66
N ALA A 16 36.11 -8.84 36.91
CA ALA A 16 35.50 -9.08 38.23
C ALA A 16 34.03 -9.52 38.05
N ALA A 17 33.58 -10.49 38.85
CA ALA A 17 32.20 -11.01 38.84
C ALA A 17 31.74 -11.41 40.26
N ALA A 18 30.47 -11.15 40.57
CA ALA A 18 29.63 -11.75 41.63
C ALA A 18 28.22 -11.18 41.38
N LEU A 19 27.12 -11.92 41.22
CA LEU A 19 26.65 -13.21 41.77
C LEU A 19 26.31 -13.16 43.26
N PHE A 20 25.03 -12.93 43.56
CA PHE A 20 24.31 -13.56 44.66
C PHE A 20 22.86 -13.83 44.22
N ALA A 21 22.25 -14.89 44.76
CA ALA A 21 21.00 -15.43 44.24
C ALA A 21 20.04 -15.88 45.36
N LEU A 22 18.78 -16.08 44.96
CA LEU A 22 17.77 -17.00 45.50
C LEU A 22 16.95 -16.64 46.75
N THR A 23 15.74 -17.22 46.72
CA THR A 23 14.69 -17.37 47.77
C THR A 23 13.80 -16.15 48.05
N GLY A 24 12.46 -16.28 48.14
CA GLY A 24 11.59 -17.43 47.82
C GLY A 24 10.15 -17.31 48.36
N CYS A 25 9.26 -18.18 47.85
CA CYS A 25 7.99 -18.63 48.44
C CYS A 25 6.83 -17.63 48.72
N SER A 26 5.86 -17.65 47.80
CA SER A 26 4.45 -18.08 48.02
C SER A 26 3.62 -17.62 49.26
N SER A 27 2.38 -17.24 48.92
CA SER A 27 1.09 -17.60 49.57
C SER A 27 0.46 -16.69 50.66
N ALA A 28 -0.76 -16.25 50.31
CA ALA A 28 -2.01 -16.42 51.08
C ALA A 28 -2.49 -15.36 52.11
N VAL A 29 -3.58 -14.68 51.71
CA VAL A 29 -4.92 -14.65 52.37
C VAL A 29 -5.28 -13.51 53.36
N SER A 30 -6.54 -13.04 53.18
CA SER A 30 -7.48 -12.39 54.12
C SER A 30 -7.37 -10.88 54.46
N ASP A 31 -8.24 -10.11 53.78
CA ASP A 31 -9.49 -9.55 54.35
C ASP A 31 -9.57 -8.23 55.14
N LEU A 32 -10.70 -7.54 54.86
CA LEU A 32 -11.43 -6.50 55.62
C LEU A 32 -10.70 -5.16 55.92
N ALA A 33 -11.38 -4.01 56.05
CA ALA A 33 -12.67 -3.51 55.52
C ALA A 33 -12.80 -2.02 55.88
N GLN A 34 -13.63 -1.29 55.11
CA GLN A 34 -14.43 -0.12 55.52
C GLN A 34 -13.90 0.85 56.61
N ALA A 35 -13.70 2.12 56.24
CA ALA A 35 -14.60 3.20 56.69
C ALA A 35 -14.26 4.56 56.03
N ALA A 36 -15.31 5.22 55.53
CA ALA A 36 -15.38 6.67 55.35
C ALA A 36 -16.57 7.17 56.21
N PRO A 37 -16.88 8.47 56.25
CA PRO A 37 -16.04 9.67 56.24
C PRO A 37 -16.23 10.46 57.56
N GLU A 38 -15.70 11.69 57.67
CA GLU A 38 -16.55 12.85 58.02
C GLU A 38 -15.83 14.21 57.85
N THR A 39 -16.65 15.23 57.65
CA THR A 39 -16.29 16.62 57.34
C THR A 39 -16.04 17.46 58.59
N SER A 40 -15.26 18.55 58.46
CA SER A 40 -15.51 19.79 59.24
C SER A 40 -15.00 21.00 58.45
N ALA A 41 -15.71 22.13 58.58
CA ALA A 41 -15.66 23.26 57.64
C ALA A 41 -15.33 24.60 58.33
N SER A 42 -15.49 25.70 57.58
CA SER A 42 -15.45 27.14 57.96
C SER A 42 -14.05 27.76 58.14
N GLY A 43 -13.82 29.04 57.82
CA GLY A 43 -14.69 30.12 57.27
C GLY A 43 -13.95 30.95 56.19
N THR A 44 -14.59 31.72 55.29
CA THR A 44 -15.19 33.09 55.50
C THR A 44 -14.21 34.09 56.15
N GLU A 45 -14.06 35.39 55.84
CA GLU A 45 -14.64 36.43 54.96
C GLU A 45 -13.64 37.64 55.03
N ASP A 46 -13.48 38.62 54.11
CA ASP A 46 -13.95 38.92 52.74
C ASP A 46 -13.12 40.13 52.14
N ASP A 47 -13.45 40.59 50.92
CA ASP A 47 -13.41 41.99 50.40
C ASP A 47 -12.15 42.68 49.76
N LYS A 48 -12.32 42.97 48.46
CA LYS A 48 -12.14 44.27 47.71
C LYS A 48 -10.79 44.90 47.28
N ASP A 49 -10.73 45.14 45.96
CA ASP A 49 -10.34 46.36 45.19
C ASP A 49 -9.11 47.23 45.58
N THR A 50 -8.18 47.43 44.62
CA THR A 50 -8.14 48.68 43.79
C THR A 50 -7.11 48.67 42.63
N GLU A 51 -7.41 49.40 41.55
CA GLU A 51 -6.52 49.67 40.40
C GLU A 51 -5.25 50.51 40.75
N SER A 52 -4.15 50.39 39.98
CA SER A 52 -3.87 51.34 38.86
C SER A 52 -2.42 51.38 38.27
N LYS A 53 -2.33 50.99 36.98
CA LYS A 53 -1.61 51.62 35.85
C LYS A 53 -0.17 52.16 35.99
N LYS A 54 0.74 51.65 35.14
CA LYS A 54 1.60 52.51 34.26
C LYS A 54 2.21 51.85 33.01
N LYS A 55 1.74 52.31 31.83
CA LYS A 55 2.40 52.45 30.51
C LYS A 55 2.98 51.24 29.72
N LYS A 56 2.28 50.92 28.62
CA LYS A 56 2.79 50.45 27.29
C LYS A 56 3.49 51.64 26.55
N PRO A 57 4.24 51.47 25.41
CA PRO A 57 3.67 51.02 24.13
C PRO A 57 4.55 50.14 23.20
N GLU A 58 3.87 49.36 22.33
CA GLU A 58 4.22 49.02 20.92
C GLU A 58 5.55 48.28 20.56
N LYS A 59 5.63 47.38 19.56
CA LYS A 59 4.73 46.99 18.44
C LYS A 59 4.93 45.45 18.09
N PRO A 60 4.39 44.84 17.00
CA PRO A 60 3.94 43.45 17.01
C PRO A 60 4.84 42.44 16.25
N SER A 61 4.58 41.16 16.49
CA SER A 61 4.68 40.02 15.56
C SER A 61 3.60 39.03 16.01
N GLU A 62 2.62 38.66 15.18
CA GLU A 62 2.76 37.67 14.10
C GLU A 62 3.31 36.34 14.64
N LEU A 63 2.37 35.44 14.94
CA LEU A 63 2.42 33.98 14.86
C LEU A 63 1.03 33.46 15.29
N GLU A 64 0.03 33.70 14.42
CA GLU A 64 -0.96 32.67 14.14
C GLU A 64 -0.26 31.61 13.24
N ASP A 65 -0.80 30.40 13.16
CA ASP A 65 -0.22 29.16 12.59
C ASP A 65 0.63 28.31 13.56
N SER A 66 -0.02 27.36 14.26
CA SER A 66 0.51 26.04 14.73
C SER A 66 -0.44 25.33 15.71
N VAL A 67 -1.74 25.20 15.39
CA VAL A 67 -2.71 24.47 16.24
C VAL A 67 -3.15 23.12 15.64
N GLU A 68 -3.28 23.00 14.31
CA GLU A 68 -3.64 21.73 13.62
C GLU A 68 -2.74 20.54 14.01
N ASP A 69 -1.42 20.76 14.19
CA ASP A 69 -0.46 19.71 14.54
C ASP A 69 -0.63 19.13 15.97
N ASP A 70 -1.46 19.74 16.84
CA ASP A 70 -1.69 19.27 18.21
C ASP A 70 -2.89 18.32 18.30
N VAL A 71 -4.06 18.71 17.75
CA VAL A 71 -5.32 17.94 17.82
C VAL A 71 -5.19 16.54 17.20
N HIS A 72 -4.67 16.45 15.97
CA HIS A 72 -4.44 15.18 15.28
C HIS A 72 -3.56 14.22 16.10
N LYS A 73 -2.55 14.76 16.78
CA LYS A 73 -1.68 13.97 17.66
C LYS A 73 -2.37 13.59 18.97
N VAL A 74 -3.18 14.47 19.54
CA VAL A 74 -3.97 14.22 20.76
C VAL A 74 -4.96 13.06 20.54
N PHE A 75 -5.61 13.00 19.37
CA PHE A 75 -6.42 11.84 18.96
C PHE A 75 -5.61 10.54 18.86
N LEU A 76 -4.46 10.54 18.17
CA LEU A 76 -3.62 9.34 18.05
C LEU A 76 -3.09 8.85 19.42
N ASP A 77 -2.65 9.77 20.29
CA ASP A 77 -2.17 9.46 21.64
C ASP A 77 -3.32 8.99 22.57
N TYR A 78 -4.57 9.36 22.30
CA TYR A 78 -5.76 8.82 22.96
C TYR A 78 -6.10 7.42 22.42
N ALA A 79 -6.18 7.26 21.10
CA ALA A 79 -6.56 6.03 20.44
C ALA A 79 -5.65 4.86 20.83
N LYS A 80 -4.34 5.08 20.86
CA LYS A 80 -3.33 4.07 21.23
C LYS A 80 -3.26 3.79 22.74
N ARG A 81 -3.94 4.60 23.57
CA ARG A 81 -3.91 4.49 25.04
C ARG A 81 -5.20 3.94 25.65
N GLU A 82 -6.35 4.40 25.16
CA GLU A 82 -7.66 4.14 25.77
C GLU A 82 -8.52 3.14 24.99
N LEU A 83 -8.31 2.99 23.67
CA LEU A 83 -9.01 1.98 22.88
C LEU A 83 -8.36 0.62 23.08
N GLY A 84 -9.14 -0.45 22.87
CA GLY A 84 -8.63 -1.82 22.85
C GLY A 84 -8.27 -2.21 21.42
N PRO A 85 -7.00 -2.07 20.98
CA PRO A 85 -6.66 -2.39 19.61
C PRO A 85 -6.78 -3.89 19.34
N ALA A 86 -7.12 -4.23 18.09
CA ALA A 86 -6.86 -5.56 17.56
C ALA A 86 -5.35 -5.86 17.67
N LYS A 87 -5.00 -7.14 17.74
CA LYS A 87 -3.62 -7.63 17.93
C LYS A 87 -3.04 -8.33 16.71
N SER A 88 -3.84 -8.53 15.67
CA SER A 88 -3.38 -9.12 14.42
C SER A 88 -4.15 -8.55 13.23
N LEU A 89 -3.41 -8.19 12.17
CA LEU A 89 -3.94 -7.89 10.84
C LEU A 89 -4.34 -9.16 10.06
N THR A 90 -4.10 -10.36 10.60
CA THR A 90 -4.53 -11.62 9.98
C THR A 90 -4.92 -12.65 11.04
N GLY A 91 -6.01 -13.37 10.82
CA GLY A 91 -6.44 -14.47 11.67
C GLY A 91 -6.90 -15.68 10.87
N ASP A 92 -6.29 -16.84 11.13
CA ASP A 92 -6.79 -18.11 10.60
C ASP A 92 -7.96 -18.60 11.47
N TYR A 93 -9.06 -19.01 10.85
CA TYR A 93 -10.24 -19.54 11.52
C TYR A 93 -10.59 -20.93 10.97
N THR A 94 -11.41 -21.66 11.70
CA THR A 94 -11.95 -22.95 11.24
C THR A 94 -13.45 -22.97 11.44
N ARG A 95 -14.18 -23.33 10.39
CA ARG A 95 -15.62 -23.59 10.46
C ARG A 95 -15.83 -25.08 10.65
N THR A 96 -16.63 -25.49 11.63
CA THR A 96 -16.94 -26.91 11.87
C THR A 96 -18.40 -27.23 11.58
N PRO A 97 -18.71 -28.43 11.06
CA PRO A 97 -20.09 -28.84 10.78
C PRO A 97 -21.00 -28.80 12.01
N ALA A 98 -22.16 -28.17 11.87
CA ALA A 98 -23.21 -28.12 12.90
C ALA A 98 -24.38 -29.08 12.61
N GLU A 99 -25.37 -29.16 13.51
CA GLU A 99 -26.48 -30.13 13.43
C GLU A 99 -27.50 -29.86 12.28
N GLU A 100 -27.48 -28.68 11.66
CA GLU A 100 -28.50 -28.23 10.68
C GLU A 100 -27.91 -27.68 9.36
N TRP A 101 -27.00 -28.41 8.70
CA TRP A 101 -26.31 -28.00 7.45
C TRP A 101 -25.51 -26.69 7.53
N GLY A 102 -25.43 -26.08 8.71
CA GLY A 102 -24.66 -24.87 8.98
C GLY A 102 -23.25 -25.16 9.48
N TYR A 103 -22.50 -24.08 9.62
CA TYR A 103 -21.10 -24.08 10.00
C TYR A 103 -20.88 -23.18 11.20
N THR A 104 -20.44 -23.75 12.33
CA THR A 104 -20.01 -22.96 13.48
C THR A 104 -18.57 -22.53 13.30
N SER A 105 -18.37 -21.22 13.20
CA SER A 105 -17.06 -20.59 13.00
C SER A 105 -16.44 -20.16 14.33
N GLU A 106 -15.22 -20.60 14.61
CA GLU A 106 -14.42 -20.09 15.75
C GLU A 106 -13.31 -19.17 15.24
N TYR A 107 -13.41 -17.88 15.54
CA TYR A 107 -12.47 -16.84 15.13
C TYR A 107 -11.42 -16.52 16.23
N PRO A 108 -10.17 -16.18 15.88
CA PRO A 108 -9.15 -15.77 16.85
C PRO A 108 -9.60 -14.53 17.66
N PRO A 109 -9.51 -14.52 19.00
CA PRO A 109 -9.83 -13.34 19.80
C PRO A 109 -8.90 -12.15 19.51
N GLU A 110 -7.76 -12.37 18.86
CA GLU A 110 -6.76 -11.36 18.48
C GLU A 110 -7.17 -10.45 17.32
N VAL A 111 -8.11 -10.84 16.45
CA VAL A 111 -8.58 -9.98 15.34
C VAL A 111 -9.72 -9.04 15.74
N PHE A 112 -10.32 -9.23 16.92
CA PHE A 112 -11.36 -8.33 17.43
C PHE A 112 -10.76 -7.15 18.20
N GLY A 113 -11.30 -5.95 17.94
CA GLY A 113 -10.82 -4.68 18.49
C GLY A 113 -10.79 -3.57 17.44
N SER A 114 -10.30 -2.40 17.83
CA SER A 114 -10.07 -1.28 16.92
C SER A 114 -8.79 -1.53 16.13
N PHE A 115 -8.83 -1.45 14.79
CA PHE A 115 -7.65 -1.72 13.95
C PHE A 115 -7.22 -0.52 13.11
N GLU A 116 -8.11 0.44 12.86
CA GLU A 116 -7.83 1.66 12.09
C GLU A 116 -8.52 2.88 12.72
N CYS A 117 -7.97 4.07 12.48
CA CYS A 117 -8.66 5.34 12.70
C CYS A 117 -8.32 6.39 11.63
N SER A 118 -9.32 7.01 11.00
CA SER A 118 -9.12 8.22 10.19
C SER A 118 -9.29 9.46 11.06
N ILE A 119 -8.53 10.52 10.79
CA ILE A 119 -8.71 11.84 11.42
C ILE A 119 -8.92 12.85 10.29
N GLN A 120 -10.09 13.47 10.27
CA GLN A 120 -10.58 14.34 9.20
C GLN A 120 -11.86 15.07 9.66
N ASP A 121 -12.10 16.27 9.13
CA ASP A 121 -13.41 16.95 9.11
C ASP A 121 -14.51 16.03 8.53
N LEU A 122 -15.49 15.64 9.36
CA LEU A 122 -16.60 14.72 9.05
C LEU A 122 -17.97 15.40 8.98
N ASP A 123 -18.17 16.54 9.65
CA ASP A 123 -19.45 17.28 9.63
C ASP A 123 -19.43 18.54 8.73
N GLY A 124 -18.23 18.98 8.30
CA GLY A 124 -18.02 20.12 7.43
C GLY A 124 -17.88 21.47 8.15
N ASP A 125 -17.68 21.50 9.48
CA ASP A 125 -17.51 22.74 10.22
C ASP A 125 -16.07 23.31 10.18
N GLY A 126 -15.08 22.45 9.88
CA GLY A 126 -13.67 22.77 9.71
C GLY A 126 -12.76 22.41 10.89
N GLU A 127 -13.29 21.78 11.94
CA GLU A 127 -12.52 21.05 12.94
C GLU A 127 -12.29 19.58 12.49
N ASP A 128 -11.44 18.80 13.17
CA ASP A 128 -11.07 17.43 12.78
C ASP A 128 -11.71 16.43 13.74
N GLU A 129 -12.44 15.43 13.24
CA GLU A 129 -12.93 14.30 14.05
C GLU A 129 -12.07 13.05 13.87
N MET A 130 -12.03 12.19 14.90
CA MET A 130 -11.45 10.86 14.77
C MET A 130 -12.53 9.79 14.56
N LEU A 131 -12.59 9.24 13.34
CA LEU A 131 -13.35 8.03 13.00
C LEU A 131 -12.53 6.78 13.31
N VAL A 132 -13.00 5.91 14.20
CA VAL A 132 -12.37 4.61 14.52
C VAL A 132 -13.14 3.47 13.87
N VAL A 133 -12.43 2.57 13.20
CA VAL A 133 -12.98 1.33 12.63
C VAL A 133 -12.59 0.14 13.52
N SER A 134 -13.60 -0.64 13.93
CA SER A 134 -13.41 -1.76 14.87
C SER A 134 -14.17 -3.01 14.42
N LEU A 135 -13.47 -4.16 14.41
CA LEU A 135 -14.12 -5.46 14.22
C LEU A 135 -14.59 -5.97 15.58
N ALA A 136 -15.91 -6.09 15.76
CA ALA A 136 -16.56 -6.55 16.97
C ALA A 136 -17.23 -7.91 16.74
N GLY A 137 -17.35 -8.73 17.79
CA GLY A 137 -18.04 -10.02 17.68
C GLY A 137 -17.60 -11.07 18.69
N ARG A 138 -18.34 -12.19 18.70
CA ARG A 138 -18.01 -13.44 19.40
C ARG A 138 -18.72 -14.63 18.76
N GLY A 139 -17.97 -15.60 18.25
CA GLY A 139 -18.55 -16.73 17.53
C GLY A 139 -19.15 -16.27 16.21
N GLU A 140 -20.36 -16.72 15.89
CA GLU A 140 -21.05 -16.44 14.62
C GLU A 140 -21.47 -14.96 14.47
N ASP A 141 -21.72 -14.26 15.59
CA ASP A 141 -22.04 -12.83 15.60
C ASP A 141 -20.76 -11.98 15.40
N SER A 142 -20.58 -11.39 14.21
CA SER A 142 -19.48 -10.47 13.89
C SER A 142 -19.98 -9.21 13.16
N SER A 143 -19.57 -8.02 13.59
CA SER A 143 -19.94 -6.76 12.96
C SER A 143 -18.74 -5.83 12.78
N LEU A 144 -18.74 -5.03 11.70
CA LEU A 144 -17.78 -3.94 11.52
C LEU A 144 -18.43 -2.65 12.01
N ASN A 145 -17.80 -2.04 13.02
CA ASN A 145 -18.34 -0.89 13.75
C ASN A 145 -17.53 0.37 13.47
N LEU A 146 -18.23 1.50 13.43
CA LEU A 146 -17.67 2.84 13.24
C LEU A 146 -17.96 3.69 14.48
N SER A 147 -16.96 4.43 14.98
CA SER A 147 -17.12 5.28 16.16
C SER A 147 -16.46 6.64 15.94
N VAL A 148 -17.16 7.73 16.22
CA VAL A 148 -16.64 9.10 16.04
C VAL A 148 -16.33 9.75 17.38
N TYR A 149 -15.21 10.46 17.45
CA TYR A 149 -14.72 11.17 18.62
C TYR A 149 -14.35 12.62 18.27
N GLU A 150 -14.68 13.55 19.17
CA GLU A 150 -14.42 15.01 19.07
C GLU A 150 -13.51 15.50 20.22
N ASP A 151 -12.89 16.67 20.07
CA ASP A 151 -11.93 17.29 21.02
C ASP A 151 -12.33 18.74 21.43
N ASP A 152 -13.46 18.91 22.12
CA ASP A 152 -13.92 20.22 22.66
C ASP A 152 -13.21 20.61 23.98
N ILE A 153 -13.07 19.66 24.92
CA ILE A 153 -12.44 19.88 26.24
C ILE A 153 -11.60 18.67 26.69
N ASP A 154 -12.11 17.48 26.45
CA ASP A 154 -11.45 16.18 26.58
C ASP A 154 -12.01 15.30 25.45
N ILE A 155 -11.22 14.40 24.85
CA ILE A 155 -11.71 13.49 23.81
C ILE A 155 -12.86 12.62 24.32
N ALA A 156 -14.00 12.68 23.64
CA ALA A 156 -15.21 11.92 23.96
C ALA A 156 -15.72 11.11 22.77
N LEU A 157 -16.26 9.91 23.03
CA LEU A 157 -17.04 9.16 22.04
C LEU A 157 -18.38 9.88 21.86
N MET A 158 -18.65 10.34 20.64
CA MET A 158 -19.88 11.04 20.29
C MET A 158 -20.96 10.03 19.85
N ASP A 159 -20.65 9.17 18.87
CA ASP A 159 -21.58 8.15 18.39
C ASP A 159 -20.89 6.84 17.95
N LEU A 160 -21.67 5.76 17.93
CA LEU A 160 -21.28 4.41 17.51
C LEU A 160 -22.32 3.86 16.52
N PHE A 161 -21.91 3.75 15.25
CA PHE A 161 -22.65 3.01 14.25
C PHE A 161 -22.22 1.53 14.26
N ILE A 162 -23.18 0.64 14.46
CA ILE A 162 -22.99 -0.81 14.30
C ILE A 162 -23.43 -1.13 12.87
N GLY A 163 -22.49 -1.56 12.04
CA GLY A 163 -22.70 -1.74 10.61
C GLY A 163 -23.29 -3.09 10.22
N ALA A 164 -22.79 -3.68 9.14
CA ALA A 164 -23.22 -5.00 8.69
C ALA A 164 -22.94 -6.08 9.74
N ASP A 165 -23.94 -6.93 9.99
CA ASP A 165 -23.80 -8.18 10.75
C ASP A 165 -23.22 -9.29 9.85
N GLU A 166 -22.67 -10.32 10.50
CA GLU A 166 -22.08 -11.52 9.87
C GLU A 166 -20.95 -11.24 8.84
N VAL A 167 -20.21 -10.14 8.97
CA VAL A 167 -19.12 -9.77 8.03
C VAL A 167 -18.01 -10.84 7.88
N LEU A 168 -17.89 -11.78 8.83
CA LEU A 168 -16.92 -12.88 8.78
C LEU A 168 -17.51 -14.23 8.33
N SER A 169 -18.81 -14.33 8.02
CA SER A 169 -19.49 -15.60 7.72
C SER A 169 -19.36 -16.07 6.26
N SER A 170 -18.76 -15.24 5.39
CA SER A 170 -18.66 -15.44 3.95
C SER A 170 -17.42 -16.25 3.54
N ASP A 171 -17.60 -17.12 2.55
CA ASP A 171 -16.55 -17.95 1.97
C ASP A 171 -15.52 -17.10 1.19
N TYR A 172 -16.01 -16.06 0.52
CA TYR A 172 -15.24 -14.96 -0.07
C TYR A 172 -15.99 -13.64 0.18
N GLY A 173 -15.51 -12.90 1.18
CA GLY A 173 -16.08 -11.63 1.62
C GLY A 173 -15.07 -10.48 1.50
N ASP A 174 -15.57 -9.31 1.11
CA ASP A 174 -14.87 -8.02 1.11
C ASP A 174 -15.79 -6.99 1.76
N THR A 175 -15.43 -6.50 2.94
CA THR A 175 -16.14 -5.40 3.61
C THR A 175 -15.20 -4.24 3.86
N TYR A 176 -15.50 -3.09 3.27
CA TYR A 176 -14.62 -1.91 3.31
C TYR A 176 -15.35 -0.61 3.67
N VAL A 177 -14.57 0.32 4.22
CA VAL A 177 -15.00 1.63 4.70
C VAL A 177 -14.17 2.69 3.98
N PHE A 178 -14.83 3.71 3.45
CA PHE A 178 -14.20 4.77 2.67
C PHE A 178 -14.85 6.13 2.94
N SER A 179 -14.12 7.23 2.80
CA SER A 179 -14.67 8.58 2.82
C SER A 179 -14.78 9.15 1.41
N TYR A 180 -15.81 9.97 1.16
CA TYR A 180 -15.98 10.71 -0.10
C TYR A 180 -16.77 12.01 0.14
N ASN A 181 -17.03 12.77 -0.92
CA ASN A 181 -17.80 14.01 -0.85
C ASN A 181 -19.02 13.93 -1.78
N ASP A 182 -20.22 14.19 -1.26
CA ASP A 182 -21.46 14.30 -2.04
C ASP A 182 -21.94 15.77 -2.05
N ASP A 183 -21.85 16.41 -3.23
CA ASP A 183 -22.13 17.85 -3.44
C ASP A 183 -21.45 18.82 -2.42
N GLY A 184 -20.33 18.40 -1.84
CA GLY A 184 -19.56 19.15 -0.82
C GLY A 184 -19.91 18.83 0.63
N THR A 185 -20.71 17.78 0.86
CA THR A 185 -20.95 17.17 2.18
C THR A 185 -19.97 16.01 2.36
N PRO A 186 -19.23 15.90 3.47
CA PRO A 186 -18.46 14.69 3.78
C PRO A 186 -19.40 13.50 3.99
N VAL A 187 -19.04 12.34 3.44
CA VAL A 187 -19.82 11.10 3.58
C VAL A 187 -18.88 9.93 3.83
N ILE A 188 -19.25 9.05 4.75
CA ILE A 188 -18.60 7.76 5.00
C ILE A 188 -19.42 6.68 4.30
N GLY A 189 -18.81 6.03 3.31
CA GLY A 189 -19.32 4.83 2.67
C GLY A 189 -18.85 3.58 3.40
N MET A 190 -19.77 2.63 3.59
CA MET A 190 -19.48 1.27 4.06
C MET A 190 -20.11 0.28 3.09
N MET A 191 -19.31 -0.59 2.49
CA MET A 191 -19.78 -1.62 1.55
C MET A 191 -19.36 -2.99 2.04
N THR A 192 -20.28 -3.96 1.99
CA THR A 192 -20.03 -5.39 2.17
C THR A 192 -20.41 -6.11 0.89
N TYR A 193 -19.47 -6.88 0.35
CA TYR A 193 -19.65 -7.85 -0.72
C TYR A 193 -19.33 -9.23 -0.15
N ASN A 194 -20.34 -10.04 0.11
CA ASN A 194 -20.18 -11.39 0.61
C ASN A 194 -20.72 -12.38 -0.42
N THR A 195 -19.94 -13.40 -0.77
CA THR A 195 -20.46 -14.55 -1.52
C THR A 195 -20.54 -15.78 -0.62
N MET A 196 -21.65 -16.49 -0.75
CA MET A 196 -21.84 -17.82 -0.20
C MET A 196 -22.20 -18.70 -1.39
N TYR A 197 -21.34 -19.66 -1.70
CA TYR A 197 -21.50 -20.58 -2.82
C TYR A 197 -21.78 -19.97 -4.23
N PRO A 198 -20.77 -19.91 -5.13
CA PRO A 198 -20.95 -19.46 -6.53
C PRO A 198 -21.95 -20.27 -7.39
N GLY A 199 -22.56 -21.32 -6.85
CA GLY A 199 -23.49 -22.21 -7.56
C GLY A 199 -24.83 -22.49 -6.86
N ALA A 200 -25.08 -21.97 -5.66
CA ALA A 200 -26.28 -22.31 -4.89
C ALA A 200 -26.97 -21.11 -4.21
N ASP A 201 -26.24 -20.30 -3.42
CA ASP A 201 -26.85 -19.36 -2.48
C ASP A 201 -26.71 -17.88 -2.86
N GLY A 202 -25.68 -17.53 -3.66
CA GLY A 202 -25.58 -16.25 -4.35
C GLY A 202 -24.72 -15.20 -3.65
N ALA A 203 -24.95 -13.93 -4.01
CA ALA A 203 -24.26 -12.78 -3.44
C ALA A 203 -25.15 -12.04 -2.44
N TYR A 204 -24.55 -11.64 -1.32
CA TYR A 204 -25.09 -10.71 -0.36
C TYR A 204 -24.31 -9.39 -0.45
N LEU A 205 -24.99 -8.31 -0.80
CA LEU A 205 -24.43 -6.97 -0.86
C LEU A 205 -25.13 -6.10 0.17
N ASN A 206 -24.37 -5.26 0.89
CA ASN A 206 -24.92 -4.30 1.82
C ASN A 206 -24.12 -2.99 1.74
N PHE A 207 -24.80 -1.87 1.55
CA PHE A 207 -24.17 -0.56 1.42
C PHE A 207 -24.84 0.45 2.35
N PHE A 208 -24.04 1.18 3.12
CA PHE A 208 -24.45 2.37 3.86
C PHE A 208 -23.68 3.58 3.36
N ALA A 209 -24.39 4.70 3.18
CA ALA A 209 -23.81 6.04 3.17
C ALA A 209 -24.22 6.74 4.47
N LEU A 210 -23.23 7.26 5.19
CA LEU A 210 -23.39 7.89 6.50
C LEU A 210 -22.87 9.33 6.44
N THR A 211 -23.67 10.27 6.94
CA THR A 211 -23.22 11.64 7.24
C THR A 211 -23.09 11.80 8.75
N TYR A 212 -22.19 12.67 9.20
CA TYR A 212 -22.06 13.07 10.60
C TYR A 212 -22.48 14.54 10.75
N ASP A 213 -23.05 14.93 11.89
CA ASP A 213 -23.61 16.29 12.11
C ASP A 213 -23.09 17.01 13.36
N GLY A 214 -21.94 16.58 13.88
CA GLY A 214 -21.39 17.03 15.17
C GLY A 214 -22.13 16.42 16.38
N SER A 215 -22.98 15.41 16.17
CA SER A 215 -23.70 14.75 17.28
C SER A 215 -24.04 13.28 17.05
N ALA A 216 -24.37 12.87 15.82
CA ALA A 216 -24.72 11.49 15.50
C ALA A 216 -24.45 11.14 14.03
N PHE A 217 -24.34 9.84 13.74
CA PHE A 217 -24.44 9.34 12.37
C PHE A 217 -25.89 9.39 11.89
N ASP A 218 -26.14 9.95 10.70
CA ASP A 218 -27.37 9.76 9.95
C ASP A 218 -27.14 8.87 8.72
N VAL A 219 -28.05 7.91 8.51
CA VAL A 219 -27.97 6.96 7.38
C VAL A 219 -28.64 7.60 6.16
N SER A 220 -27.85 8.39 5.43
CA SER A 220 -28.33 9.10 4.23
C SER A 220 -28.79 8.16 3.12
N THR A 221 -28.23 6.95 3.03
CA THR A 221 -28.71 5.86 2.17
C THR A 221 -28.34 4.48 2.74
N HIS A 222 -29.26 3.52 2.60
CA HIS A 222 -29.01 2.09 2.82
C HIS A 222 -29.49 1.29 1.61
N ALA A 223 -28.69 0.34 1.16
CA ALA A 223 -29.03 -0.59 0.09
C ALA A 223 -28.62 -2.01 0.50
N GLN A 224 -29.44 -3.00 0.14
CA GLN A 224 -29.18 -4.40 0.44
C GLN A 224 -29.67 -5.28 -0.72
N TYR A 225 -28.83 -6.22 -1.15
CA TYR A 225 -29.16 -7.27 -2.11
C TYR A 225 -28.81 -8.63 -1.50
N ALA A 226 -29.64 -9.62 -1.76
CA ALA A 226 -29.39 -11.01 -1.40
C ALA A 226 -30.03 -11.90 -2.48
N GLY A 227 -29.21 -12.50 -3.35
CA GLY A 227 -29.75 -13.27 -4.47
C GLY A 227 -28.69 -13.98 -5.31
N SER A 228 -29.16 -15.02 -6.00
CA SER A 228 -28.36 -15.88 -6.89
C SER A 228 -28.54 -15.55 -8.38
N ASP A 229 -29.41 -14.60 -8.71
CA ASP A 229 -29.73 -14.21 -10.10
C ASP A 229 -28.82 -13.10 -10.64
N MET A 230 -28.07 -12.41 -9.77
CA MET A 230 -27.13 -11.33 -10.11
C MET A 230 -27.76 -10.25 -10.99
N GLU A 231 -29.05 -9.94 -10.79
CA GLU A 231 -29.79 -8.89 -11.49
C GLU A 231 -30.58 -8.02 -10.48
N ASP A 232 -29.96 -6.99 -9.89
CA ASP A 232 -30.70 -5.96 -9.15
C ASP A 232 -30.40 -4.52 -9.59
N THR A 233 -31.39 -3.92 -10.23
CA THR A 233 -31.32 -2.51 -10.61
C THR A 233 -31.65 -1.56 -9.46
N ASP A 234 -32.23 -2.00 -8.33
CA ASP A 234 -32.54 -1.10 -7.20
C ASP A 234 -31.31 -0.79 -6.36
N PHE A 235 -30.47 -1.78 -6.00
CA PHE A 235 -29.22 -1.53 -5.28
C PHE A 235 -28.36 -0.41 -5.91
N ALA A 236 -28.05 -0.52 -7.21
CA ALA A 236 -27.33 0.52 -7.96
C ALA A 236 -28.09 1.86 -8.11
N LYS A 237 -29.42 1.87 -7.96
CA LYS A 237 -30.23 3.10 -7.91
C LYS A 237 -30.21 3.74 -6.52
N GLN A 238 -30.01 2.96 -5.44
CA GLN A 238 -29.85 3.50 -4.09
C GLN A 238 -28.47 4.17 -3.95
N MET A 239 -27.37 3.49 -4.33
CA MET A 239 -26.02 4.09 -4.31
C MET A 239 -25.91 5.40 -5.10
N ARG A 240 -26.64 5.51 -6.22
CA ARG A 240 -26.72 6.75 -7.02
C ARG A 240 -27.48 7.91 -6.36
N LYS A 241 -28.20 7.68 -5.26
CA LYS A 241 -28.83 8.76 -4.47
C LYS A 241 -27.87 9.39 -3.48
N SER A 242 -26.79 8.70 -3.12
CA SER A 242 -25.73 9.19 -2.23
C SER A 242 -24.49 9.59 -3.02
N GLY A 243 -24.67 10.22 -4.19
CA GLY A 243 -23.57 10.75 -5.02
C GLY A 243 -22.76 9.74 -5.86
N ILE A 244 -22.82 8.43 -5.58
CA ILE A 244 -21.94 7.44 -6.22
C ILE A 244 -22.51 7.00 -7.58
N ASN A 245 -21.94 7.49 -8.68
CA ASN A 245 -22.41 7.19 -10.04
C ASN A 245 -21.86 5.85 -10.59
N VAL A 246 -22.42 4.74 -10.11
CA VAL A 246 -22.17 3.36 -10.57
C VAL A 246 -23.39 2.74 -11.26
N GLU A 247 -23.13 1.80 -12.17
CA GLU A 247 -24.13 0.84 -12.67
C GLU A 247 -23.99 -0.51 -11.95
N TRP A 248 -24.94 -1.42 -12.17
CA TRP A 248 -24.97 -2.71 -11.47
C TRP A 248 -23.77 -3.60 -11.82
N GLU A 249 -23.37 -3.57 -13.10
CA GLU A 249 -22.23 -4.30 -13.63
C GLU A 249 -20.90 -3.89 -12.97
N ASP A 250 -20.76 -2.63 -12.54
CA ASP A 250 -19.59 -2.16 -11.81
C ASP A 250 -19.52 -2.82 -10.41
N ILE A 251 -20.67 -2.93 -9.73
CA ILE A 251 -20.81 -3.41 -8.34
C ILE A 251 -20.60 -4.93 -8.25
N ILE A 252 -21.01 -5.70 -9.25
CA ILE A 252 -20.80 -7.17 -9.27
C ILE A 252 -19.51 -7.60 -9.97
N SER A 253 -18.69 -6.66 -10.44
CA SER A 253 -17.41 -6.96 -11.10
C SER A 253 -16.33 -7.44 -10.11
N GLU A 254 -15.31 -8.13 -10.64
CA GLU A 254 -14.06 -8.45 -9.93
C GLU A 254 -13.21 -7.21 -9.55
N HIS A 255 -13.68 -6.01 -9.91
CA HIS A 255 -13.06 -4.72 -9.60
C HIS A 255 -14.01 -3.79 -8.84
N SER A 256 -15.07 -4.33 -8.21
CA SER A 256 -16.17 -3.57 -7.60
C SER A 256 -15.72 -2.47 -6.66
N GLN A 257 -14.80 -2.78 -5.73
CA GLN A 257 -14.21 -1.82 -4.80
C GLN A 257 -13.56 -0.64 -5.54
N LYS A 258 -12.69 -0.91 -6.52
CA LYS A 258 -12.04 0.12 -7.32
C LYS A 258 -13.05 0.96 -8.10
N SER A 259 -14.03 0.33 -8.73
CA SER A 259 -15.07 1.02 -9.50
C SER A 259 -15.94 1.94 -8.63
N ILE A 260 -16.28 1.51 -7.40
CA ILE A 260 -17.03 2.30 -6.43
C ILE A 260 -16.19 3.48 -5.91
N LEU A 261 -14.91 3.25 -5.57
CA LEU A 261 -13.99 4.30 -5.14
C LEU A 261 -13.75 5.34 -6.25
N ASP A 262 -13.49 4.90 -7.49
CA ASP A 262 -13.31 5.80 -8.64
C ASP A 262 -14.59 6.64 -8.89
N ALA A 263 -15.77 6.01 -8.85
CA ALA A 263 -17.05 6.69 -9.07
C ALA A 263 -17.42 7.68 -7.96
N ALA A 264 -17.01 7.42 -6.72
CA ALA A 264 -17.16 8.33 -5.58
C ALA A 264 -16.03 9.38 -5.48
N SER A 265 -14.93 9.21 -6.22
CA SER A 265 -13.63 9.85 -5.91
C SER A 265 -13.21 9.64 -4.44
N GLY A 266 -13.51 8.45 -3.92
CA GLY A 266 -13.39 8.10 -2.51
C GLY A 266 -11.97 7.73 -2.07
N THR A 267 -11.71 7.88 -0.77
CA THR A 267 -10.48 7.45 -0.10
C THR A 267 -10.80 6.24 0.77
N LEU A 268 -10.19 5.09 0.48
CA LEU A 268 -10.29 3.90 1.29
C LEU A 268 -9.68 4.14 2.68
N ILE A 269 -10.38 3.73 3.74
CA ILE A 269 -9.95 3.89 5.14
C ILE A 269 -9.53 2.54 5.71
N ALA A 270 -10.40 1.54 5.60
CA ALA A 270 -10.22 0.21 6.18
C ALA A 270 -10.91 -0.85 5.32
N GLU A 271 -10.40 -2.08 5.35
CA GLU A 271 -10.96 -3.24 4.65
C GLU A 271 -10.84 -4.50 5.52
N VAL A 272 -11.82 -5.39 5.40
CA VAL A 272 -11.87 -6.71 6.03
C VAL A 272 -12.16 -7.73 4.93
N ILE A 273 -11.19 -8.58 4.63
CA ILE A 273 -11.33 -9.64 3.62
C ILE A 273 -11.47 -11.00 4.34
N THR A 274 -12.44 -11.82 3.92
CA THR A 274 -12.49 -13.24 4.26
C THR A 274 -12.25 -14.12 3.04
N LYS A 275 -11.48 -15.19 3.24
CA LYS A 275 -11.20 -16.25 2.25
C LYS A 275 -11.35 -17.61 2.93
N SER A 276 -11.80 -18.62 2.20
CA SER A 276 -11.93 -19.99 2.71
C SER A 276 -11.42 -21.02 1.71
N ASP A 277 -11.09 -22.23 2.19
CA ASP A 277 -10.68 -23.37 1.37
C ASP A 277 -11.85 -24.23 0.83
N ASP A 278 -13.10 -23.81 1.04
CA ASP A 278 -14.26 -24.47 0.42
C ASP A 278 -14.27 -24.18 -1.09
N THR A 279 -14.30 -25.26 -1.88
CA THR A 279 -13.93 -25.26 -3.29
C THR A 279 -14.99 -25.84 -4.23
N GLY A 280 -16.19 -26.23 -3.75
CA GLY A 280 -17.30 -26.53 -4.66
C GLY A 280 -18.37 -27.51 -4.17
N TYR A 281 -19.60 -27.30 -4.65
CA TYR A 281 -20.81 -27.98 -4.20
C TYR A 281 -20.82 -29.42 -4.70
N ASP A 282 -20.42 -30.35 -3.85
CA ASP A 282 -20.63 -31.78 -4.11
C ASP A 282 -22.04 -32.17 -3.64
N GLU A 283 -22.83 -32.81 -4.50
CA GLU A 283 -24.11 -33.42 -4.11
C GLU A 283 -23.92 -34.53 -3.03
N ASN A 284 -22.66 -34.92 -2.77
CA ASN A 284 -22.22 -35.86 -1.75
C ASN A 284 -21.37 -35.20 -0.64
N TYR A 285 -21.45 -33.87 -0.48
CA TYR A 285 -20.64 -33.07 0.47
C TYR A 285 -20.54 -33.74 1.84
N ASP A 286 -19.36 -34.31 2.12
CA ASP A 286 -18.98 -34.85 3.41
C ASP A 286 -18.48 -33.66 4.23
N PRO A 287 -19.22 -33.20 5.26
CA PRO A 287 -18.95 -31.91 5.86
C PRO A 287 -17.66 -32.03 6.68
N ALA A 288 -16.58 -31.51 6.11
CA ALA A 288 -15.27 -31.40 6.73
C ALA A 288 -15.14 -30.02 7.39
N PRO A 289 -14.20 -29.83 8.34
CA PRO A 289 -13.86 -28.49 8.79
C PRO A 289 -13.28 -27.67 7.63
N ILE A 290 -13.86 -26.48 7.39
CA ILE A 290 -13.36 -25.50 6.40
C ILE A 290 -12.29 -24.65 7.10
N SER A 291 -11.13 -24.50 6.48
CA SER A 291 -10.11 -23.53 6.91
C SER A 291 -10.38 -22.19 6.25
N GLY A 292 -10.31 -21.10 7.02
CA GLY A 292 -10.46 -19.76 6.49
C GLY A 292 -9.42 -18.80 7.02
N ARG A 293 -9.25 -17.68 6.31
CA ARG A 293 -8.38 -16.57 6.68
C ARG A 293 -9.19 -15.29 6.69
N ILE A 294 -8.99 -14.49 7.74
CA ILE A 294 -9.42 -13.09 7.83
C ILE A 294 -8.18 -12.22 7.64
N GLU A 295 -8.29 -11.20 6.82
CA GLU A 295 -7.29 -10.15 6.66
C GLU A 295 -7.94 -8.81 7.02
N LEU A 296 -7.28 -8.02 7.86
CA LEU A 296 -7.67 -6.63 8.17
C LEU A 296 -6.64 -5.73 7.51
N HIS A 297 -7.08 -4.76 6.72
CA HIS A 297 -6.19 -3.80 6.05
C HIS A 297 -6.50 -2.36 6.46
N THR A 298 -5.45 -1.54 6.48
CA THR A 298 -5.38 -0.21 7.09
C THR A 298 -4.80 0.77 6.06
N TYR A 299 -5.51 1.86 5.78
CA TYR A 299 -5.20 2.78 4.67
C TYR A 299 -5.10 4.25 5.08
N SER A 300 -5.53 4.62 6.29
CA SER A 300 -5.46 6.01 6.78
C SER A 300 -4.00 6.47 7.04
N GLY A 301 -3.13 5.52 7.38
CA GLY A 301 -1.76 5.74 7.83
C GLY A 301 -1.59 5.90 9.35
N ASN A 302 -2.66 5.76 10.14
CA ASN A 302 -2.67 5.98 11.59
C ASN A 302 -2.64 4.70 12.45
N ASP A 303 -3.16 3.60 11.91
CA ASP A 303 -3.08 2.19 12.33
C ASP A 303 -2.96 1.89 13.84
N LEU A 304 -3.96 1.19 14.38
CA LEU A 304 -4.08 0.92 15.82
C LEU A 304 -3.54 -0.46 16.25
N VAL A 305 -3.36 -1.40 15.31
CA VAL A 305 -3.02 -2.81 15.61
C VAL A 305 -1.51 -3.08 15.64
N GLU A 306 -1.01 -3.52 16.80
CA GLU A 306 0.38 -3.97 16.99
C GLU A 306 0.55 -5.48 16.70
N GLY A 307 0.52 -5.88 15.43
CA GLY A 307 0.79 -7.28 15.07
C GLY A 307 0.54 -7.61 13.59
N GLY A 308 1.62 -7.93 12.87
CA GLY A 308 1.63 -7.93 11.40
C GLY A 308 2.24 -6.63 10.88
N LYS A 309 2.73 -6.64 9.63
CA LYS A 309 3.27 -5.41 9.03
C LYS A 309 2.12 -4.43 8.84
N SER A 310 2.21 -3.26 9.49
CA SER A 310 1.40 -2.10 9.15
C SER A 310 1.38 -1.90 7.63
N PHE A 311 0.21 -1.77 7.01
CA PHE A 311 0.09 -1.23 5.64
C PHE A 311 0.33 0.31 5.61
N ALA A 312 0.98 0.84 6.64
CA ALA A 312 1.38 2.22 6.78
C ALA A 312 2.59 2.59 5.90
N LYS A 313 2.31 2.80 4.60
CA LYS A 313 2.82 4.04 3.97
C LYS A 313 2.02 4.65 2.83
N ASN A 314 0.69 4.53 2.89
CA ASN A 314 -0.12 5.71 2.58
C ASN A 314 -0.02 6.71 3.75
N THR A 315 1.18 7.28 3.97
CA THR A 315 1.25 8.51 4.76
C THR A 315 0.59 9.58 3.92
N SER A 316 -0.59 9.99 4.35
CA SER A 316 -1.23 11.28 4.08
C SER A 316 -0.37 12.43 4.64
N LYS A 317 0.90 12.51 4.18
CA LYS A 317 1.62 13.77 4.10
C LYS A 317 0.72 14.71 3.31
N LYS A 318 0.03 15.62 4.02
CA LYS A 318 -0.73 16.79 3.55
C LYS A 318 -0.48 17.03 2.06
N LYS A 319 -1.33 16.43 1.21
CA LYS A 319 -1.03 16.05 -0.18
C LYS A 319 -0.37 17.23 -0.92
N GLU A 320 0.96 17.22 -1.04
CA GLU A 320 1.75 18.38 -1.53
C GLU A 320 1.60 18.53 -3.05
N LYS A 321 0.40 18.91 -3.49
CA LYS A 321 -0.03 19.27 -4.86
C LYS A 321 0.79 18.62 -5.98
N GLY A 322 1.01 17.31 -5.84
CA GLY A 322 1.70 16.50 -6.80
C GLY A 322 0.81 16.25 -8.01
N SER A 323 1.33 16.39 -9.22
CA SER A 323 0.61 15.96 -10.43
C SER A 323 1.56 15.47 -11.51
N VAL A 324 1.09 14.50 -12.29
CA VAL A 324 1.78 13.99 -13.48
C VAL A 324 0.92 14.26 -14.70
N LYS A 325 1.51 14.83 -15.75
CA LYS A 325 0.85 15.00 -17.06
C LYS A 325 1.60 14.22 -18.12
N CYS A 326 1.00 13.12 -18.55
CA CYS A 326 1.54 12.25 -19.61
C CYS A 326 1.10 12.72 -21.00
N PHE A 327 2.02 12.71 -21.97
CA PHE A 327 1.79 13.16 -23.34
C PHE A 327 2.82 12.53 -24.30
N GLU A 328 2.58 12.61 -25.60
CA GLU A 328 3.50 12.10 -26.61
C GLU A 328 3.99 13.22 -27.55
N ILE A 329 5.25 13.15 -27.95
CA ILE A 329 5.83 13.99 -29.00
C ILE A 329 6.09 13.12 -30.23
N GLU A 330 5.08 13.00 -31.08
CA GLU A 330 5.20 12.33 -32.38
C GLU A 330 6.15 13.10 -33.33
N GLU A 331 6.80 12.34 -34.22
CA GLU A 331 7.67 12.89 -35.27
C GLU A 331 6.94 13.93 -36.14
N ASN A 332 7.63 15.04 -36.44
CA ASN A 332 7.12 16.18 -37.22
C ASN A 332 5.84 16.90 -36.70
N LYS A 333 5.21 16.44 -35.62
CA LYS A 333 4.06 17.10 -34.99
C LYS A 333 4.50 18.07 -33.89
N ASN A 334 3.54 18.87 -33.41
CA ASN A 334 3.73 19.67 -32.20
C ASN A 334 2.87 19.06 -31.09
N ALA A 335 3.50 18.64 -30.00
CA ALA A 335 2.77 18.28 -28.79
C ALA A 335 2.46 19.55 -27.98
N LYS A 336 1.45 19.46 -27.12
CA LYS A 336 1.14 20.53 -26.14
C LYS A 336 0.58 19.93 -24.86
N ILE A 337 0.93 20.54 -23.75
CA ILE A 337 0.28 20.35 -22.45
C ILE A 337 -0.10 21.72 -21.88
N THR A 338 -0.94 21.73 -20.86
CA THR A 338 -1.15 22.90 -19.99
C THR A 338 -0.59 22.56 -18.62
N VAL A 339 0.22 23.42 -18.02
CA VAL A 339 0.84 23.18 -16.70
C VAL A 339 1.12 24.52 -16.00
N ASP A 340 0.94 24.57 -14.69
CA ASP A 340 1.29 25.69 -13.85
C ASP A 340 2.82 25.74 -13.65
N LEU A 341 3.51 26.62 -14.37
CA LEU A 341 4.99 26.63 -14.46
C LEU A 341 5.68 27.34 -13.28
N ASP A 342 4.98 28.19 -12.54
CA ASP A 342 5.53 28.98 -11.43
C ASP A 342 4.83 28.69 -10.09
N GLY A 343 3.85 27.79 -10.06
CA GLY A 343 3.10 27.40 -8.87
C GLY A 343 2.05 28.43 -8.44
N ASN A 344 1.66 29.36 -9.32
CA ASN A 344 0.72 30.44 -8.99
C ASN A 344 -0.77 30.02 -9.10
N GLY A 345 -1.04 28.78 -9.49
CA GLY A 345 -2.38 28.22 -9.71
C GLY A 345 -2.95 28.46 -11.11
N LYS A 346 -2.16 28.98 -12.07
CA LYS A 346 -2.60 29.23 -13.45
C LYS A 346 -1.80 28.40 -14.43
N GLU A 347 -2.48 27.58 -15.20
CA GLU A 347 -1.84 26.76 -16.21
C GLU A 347 -1.43 27.57 -17.46
N GLU A 348 -0.20 27.38 -17.91
CA GLU A 348 0.32 27.88 -19.17
C GLU A 348 0.44 26.75 -20.21
N THR A 349 0.26 27.08 -21.49
CA THR A 349 0.41 26.10 -22.57
C THR A 349 1.88 25.92 -22.95
N VAL A 350 2.48 24.82 -22.55
CA VAL A 350 3.80 24.39 -23.03
C VAL A 350 3.65 23.65 -24.36
N LYS A 351 4.50 23.95 -25.34
CA LYS A 351 4.50 23.31 -26.66
C LYS A 351 5.84 22.69 -26.96
N PHE A 352 5.83 21.46 -27.46
CA PHE A 352 7.03 20.71 -27.80
C PHE A 352 7.08 20.44 -29.30
N LYS A 353 8.27 20.50 -29.88
CA LYS A 353 8.54 20.03 -31.24
C LYS A 353 9.86 19.28 -31.29
N MET A 354 9.78 17.98 -31.50
CA MET A 354 10.90 17.12 -31.85
C MET A 354 11.42 17.44 -33.26
N ILE A 355 12.73 17.34 -33.45
CA ILE A 355 13.39 17.43 -34.75
C ILE A 355 14.40 16.28 -34.83
N ALA A 356 14.28 15.48 -35.89
CA ALA A 356 15.19 14.40 -36.21
C ALA A 356 16.21 14.81 -37.30
N ASP A 357 17.26 14.02 -37.47
CA ASP A 357 18.21 14.13 -38.59
C ASP A 357 17.75 13.34 -39.84
N GLU A 358 18.67 13.09 -40.78
CA GLU A 358 18.38 12.35 -42.02
C GLU A 358 18.32 10.83 -41.85
N ASP A 359 18.81 10.31 -40.73
CA ASP A 359 18.75 8.90 -40.32
C ASP A 359 17.66 8.68 -39.24
N GLU A 360 16.73 9.64 -39.09
CA GLU A 360 15.60 9.66 -38.14
C GLU A 360 16.00 9.65 -36.65
N TRP A 361 17.25 9.95 -36.30
CA TRP A 361 17.69 10.12 -34.90
C TRP A 361 17.30 11.48 -34.33
N ILE A 362 16.96 11.55 -33.04
CA ILE A 362 16.48 12.77 -32.40
C ILE A 362 17.62 13.79 -32.18
N GLU A 363 17.73 14.83 -33.01
CA GLU A 363 18.73 15.90 -32.82
C GLU A 363 18.44 16.80 -31.60
N LYS A 364 17.15 17.08 -31.35
CA LYS A 364 16.69 18.08 -30.38
C LYS A 364 15.18 18.08 -30.19
N VAL A 365 14.76 18.53 -29.01
CA VAL A 365 13.37 18.95 -28.73
C VAL A 365 13.36 20.45 -28.46
N ASN A 366 12.56 21.21 -29.22
CA ASN A 366 12.30 22.62 -28.91
C ASN A 366 11.07 22.72 -28.03
N VAL A 367 11.17 23.49 -26.95
CA VAL A 367 10.08 23.75 -26.01
C VAL A 367 9.79 25.24 -25.98
N LEU A 368 8.51 25.58 -26.09
CA LEU A 368 7.99 26.93 -25.83
C LEU A 368 7.15 26.85 -24.56
N ALA A 369 7.65 27.42 -23.47
CA ALA A 369 7.01 27.46 -22.15
C ALA A 369 6.79 28.93 -21.78
N GLY A 370 5.53 29.39 -21.79
CA GLY A 370 5.23 30.82 -21.69
C GLY A 370 5.89 31.65 -22.80
N GLU A 371 6.73 32.61 -22.43
CA GLU A 371 7.57 33.38 -23.37
C GLU A 371 8.92 32.70 -23.67
N ASP A 372 9.35 31.73 -22.86
CA ASP A 372 10.66 31.09 -22.92
C ASP A 372 10.79 30.11 -24.09
N LYS A 373 11.99 30.09 -24.69
CA LYS A 373 12.34 29.24 -25.83
C LYS A 373 13.55 28.40 -25.47
N ILE A 374 13.29 27.13 -25.19
CA ILE A 374 14.29 26.16 -24.73
C ILE A 374 14.57 25.19 -25.89
N THR A 375 15.82 24.76 -26.03
CA THR A 375 16.20 23.69 -26.97
C THR A 375 16.97 22.64 -26.19
N ILE A 376 16.34 21.49 -25.97
CA ILE A 376 16.94 20.29 -25.37
C ILE A 376 17.77 19.59 -26.44
N LYS A 377 18.96 19.12 -26.08
CA LYS A 377 19.89 18.36 -26.94
C LYS A 377 20.59 17.20 -26.26
N ASP A 378 20.73 17.27 -24.94
CA ASP A 378 21.43 16.27 -24.14
C ASP A 378 20.43 15.19 -23.69
N GLY A 379 20.85 13.93 -23.60
CA GLY A 379 19.99 12.79 -23.23
C GLY A 379 18.89 12.47 -24.26
N LEU A 380 19.16 12.61 -25.55
CA LEU A 380 18.21 12.34 -26.63
C LEU A 380 18.74 11.21 -27.51
N ASP A 381 18.78 10.01 -26.94
CA ASP A 381 19.47 8.84 -27.49
C ASP A 381 18.53 7.90 -28.25
N GLY A 382 17.42 8.42 -28.79
CA GLY A 382 16.34 7.63 -29.41
C GLY A 382 16.11 7.88 -30.90
N TYR A 383 15.32 6.97 -31.47
CA TYR A 383 14.82 7.04 -32.84
C TYR A 383 13.47 7.77 -32.89
N ALA A 384 13.34 8.77 -33.75
CA ALA A 384 12.20 9.68 -33.76
C ALA A 384 10.89 9.04 -34.26
N GLY A 385 10.99 7.97 -35.07
CA GLY A 385 9.84 7.26 -35.63
C GLY A 385 8.90 6.61 -34.61
N SER A 386 9.42 6.21 -33.44
CA SER A 386 8.62 5.70 -32.31
C SER A 386 7.90 6.82 -31.53
N GLY A 387 8.29 8.09 -31.75
CA GLY A 387 7.89 9.22 -30.90
C GLY A 387 8.61 9.23 -29.54
N LEU A 388 8.42 10.30 -28.78
CA LEU A 388 8.80 10.36 -27.36
C LEU A 388 7.57 10.23 -26.47
N LYS A 389 7.56 9.25 -25.56
CA LYS A 389 6.54 9.15 -24.49
C LYS A 389 7.03 9.99 -23.32
N CYS A 390 6.25 10.98 -22.88
CA CYS A 390 6.70 12.01 -21.94
C CYS A 390 5.80 12.11 -20.72
N ALA A 391 6.38 12.36 -19.55
CA ALA A 391 5.67 12.70 -18.32
C ALA A 391 6.21 14.03 -17.75
N TRP A 392 5.31 14.97 -17.44
CA TRP A 392 5.66 16.18 -16.69
C TRP A 392 5.21 16.03 -15.24
N PHE A 393 6.16 15.84 -14.33
CA PHE A 393 5.94 15.79 -12.90
C PHE A 393 5.99 17.20 -12.32
N THR A 394 5.01 17.55 -11.49
CA THR A 394 4.93 18.81 -10.74
C THR A 394 4.84 18.46 -9.26
N THR A 395 5.68 19.07 -8.43
CA THR A 395 5.73 18.87 -6.97
C THR A 395 6.06 20.18 -6.26
N SER A 396 5.94 20.18 -4.92
CA SER A 396 6.47 21.22 -4.02
C SER A 396 7.95 21.53 -4.25
N ASP A 397 8.79 20.49 -4.41
CA ASP A 397 10.25 20.61 -4.56
C ASP A 397 10.71 21.02 -5.98
N GLY A 398 9.87 20.86 -6.99
CA GLY A 398 10.17 21.28 -8.35
C GLY A 398 9.31 20.66 -9.45
N GLN A 399 9.69 20.95 -10.69
CA GLN A 399 9.07 20.42 -11.90
C GLN A 399 10.07 19.68 -12.76
N TYR A 400 9.66 18.53 -13.28
CA TYR A 400 10.55 17.60 -13.96
C TYR A 400 9.88 17.01 -15.20
N LEU A 401 10.54 17.14 -16.34
CA LEU A 401 10.18 16.49 -17.59
C LEU A 401 10.94 15.18 -17.70
N TYR A 402 10.22 14.08 -17.83
CA TYR A 402 10.73 12.77 -18.21
C TYR A 402 10.39 12.56 -19.70
N MET A 403 11.38 12.20 -20.51
CA MET A 403 11.19 11.81 -21.91
C MET A 403 11.75 10.41 -22.13
N GLN A 404 10.86 9.44 -22.32
CA GLN A 404 11.23 8.09 -22.69
C GLN A 404 11.43 8.01 -24.20
N TRP A 405 12.57 7.45 -24.56
CA TRP A 405 13.03 7.20 -25.91
C TRP A 405 13.20 5.70 -26.15
N ASP A 406 13.22 5.32 -27.41
CA ASP A 406 13.30 3.94 -27.91
C ASP A 406 14.42 3.83 -28.96
N LEU A 407 15.08 2.68 -29.00
CA LEU A 407 16.20 2.36 -29.89
C LEU A 407 15.78 1.33 -30.93
N ASP A 408 16.49 1.28 -32.06
CA ASP A 408 16.24 0.35 -33.17
C ASP A 408 16.32 -1.14 -32.79
N ASN A 409 16.98 -1.44 -31.66
CA ASN A 409 17.13 -2.76 -31.07
C ASN A 409 16.11 -3.07 -29.95
N GLY A 410 15.11 -2.21 -29.72
CA GLY A 410 14.07 -2.38 -28.70
C GLY A 410 14.54 -2.12 -27.27
N TYR A 411 15.64 -1.38 -27.09
CA TYR A 411 16.06 -0.87 -25.78
C TYR A 411 15.45 0.52 -25.56
N GLU A 412 14.52 0.60 -24.62
CA GLU A 412 13.93 1.86 -24.19
C GLU A 412 14.67 2.44 -22.95
N GLY A 413 14.66 3.76 -22.79
CA GLY A 413 15.27 4.47 -21.65
C GLY A 413 14.64 5.84 -21.42
N THR A 414 14.76 6.42 -20.22
CA THR A 414 14.12 7.70 -19.89
C THR A 414 15.11 8.76 -19.43
N SER A 415 15.14 9.87 -20.14
CA SER A 415 15.93 11.06 -19.79
C SER A 415 15.12 12.04 -18.94
N VAL A 416 15.74 12.51 -17.85
CA VAL A 416 15.11 13.36 -16.83
C VAL A 416 15.69 14.78 -16.90
N TYR A 417 14.81 15.78 -16.89
CA TYR A 417 15.17 17.19 -16.95
C TYR A 417 14.43 17.98 -15.88
N LYS A 418 15.14 18.82 -15.12
CA LYS A 418 14.53 19.76 -14.17
C LYS A 418 14.15 21.05 -14.90
N TYR A 419 12.91 21.51 -14.75
CA TYR A 419 12.48 22.83 -15.16
C TYR A 419 12.72 23.84 -14.03
N GLU A 420 13.54 24.85 -14.28
CA GLU A 420 13.85 25.89 -13.31
C GLU A 420 14.24 27.19 -14.03
N ASN A 421 13.72 28.34 -13.58
CA ASN A 421 14.02 29.68 -14.12
C ASN A 421 13.92 29.79 -15.65
N GLY A 422 12.89 29.22 -16.26
CA GLY A 422 12.66 29.30 -17.72
C GLY A 422 13.55 28.38 -18.56
N ASN A 423 14.24 27.42 -17.94
CA ASN A 423 15.13 26.47 -18.64
C ASN A 423 14.87 25.02 -18.23
N LEU A 424 15.18 24.07 -19.11
CA LEU A 424 15.23 22.63 -18.81
C LEU A 424 16.69 22.20 -18.73
N THR A 425 17.09 21.63 -17.60
CA THR A 425 18.46 21.16 -17.35
C THR A 425 18.44 19.64 -17.18
N PHE A 426 19.24 18.92 -17.98
CA PHE A 426 19.38 17.47 -17.86
C PHE A 426 19.91 17.08 -16.46
N VAL A 427 19.24 16.13 -15.83
CA VAL A 427 19.55 15.60 -14.49
C VAL A 427 20.28 14.26 -14.61
N GLY A 428 19.74 13.36 -15.44
CA GLY A 428 20.27 12.03 -15.66
C GLY A 428 19.31 11.14 -16.45
N GLU A 429 19.67 9.87 -16.55
CA GLU A 429 18.87 8.82 -17.20
C GLU A 429 18.41 7.79 -16.16
N CYS A 430 17.25 7.20 -16.40
CA CYS A 430 16.71 6.09 -15.64
C CYS A 430 16.06 5.06 -16.60
N GLY A 431 15.51 4.00 -16.02
CA GLY A 431 14.75 3.01 -16.77
C GLY A 431 13.45 3.57 -17.37
N CYS A 432 12.63 2.68 -17.91
CA CYS A 432 11.38 3.07 -18.55
C CYS A 432 10.29 3.38 -17.52
N ILE A 433 9.43 4.34 -17.82
CA ILE A 433 8.25 4.71 -17.02
C ILE A 433 6.94 4.47 -17.78
N PHE A 434 7.02 4.15 -19.07
CA PHE A 434 5.93 3.75 -19.94
C PHE A 434 6.23 2.37 -20.55
N PHE A 435 5.69 1.31 -19.99
CA PHE A 435 5.95 -0.07 -20.42
C PHE A 435 4.74 -0.96 -20.10
N THR A 436 4.71 -2.18 -20.61
CA THR A 436 3.71 -3.18 -20.23
C THR A 436 4.35 -4.19 -19.28
N MET A 437 3.63 -4.57 -18.22
CA MET A 437 4.05 -5.62 -17.27
C MET A 437 2.91 -6.57 -16.97
N SER A 438 3.18 -7.78 -16.48
CA SER A 438 2.14 -8.64 -15.92
C SER A 438 1.64 -8.07 -14.58
N ASP A 439 0.37 -8.25 -14.25
CA ASP A 439 -0.15 -7.97 -12.91
C ASP A 439 0.71 -8.70 -11.84
N LEU A 440 1.15 -7.95 -10.82
CA LEU A 440 2.05 -8.44 -9.77
C LEU A 440 1.36 -9.29 -8.69
N THR A 441 0.03 -9.34 -8.69
CA THR A 441 -0.74 -10.05 -7.65
C THR A 441 -0.64 -11.58 -7.77
N TYR A 442 -0.34 -12.13 -8.95
CA TYR A 442 -0.14 -13.58 -9.14
C TYR A 442 0.79 -13.92 -10.32
N ALA A 443 1.30 -15.15 -10.32
CA ALA A 443 2.26 -15.63 -11.30
C ALA A 443 1.66 -15.74 -12.72
N GLY A 444 2.01 -14.80 -13.60
CA GLY A 444 1.54 -14.77 -14.99
C GLY A 444 0.21 -14.04 -15.18
N GLY A 445 -0.02 -12.97 -14.40
CA GLY A 445 -1.16 -12.07 -14.58
C GLY A 445 -1.23 -11.41 -15.96
N GLU A 446 -2.41 -10.90 -16.29
CA GLU A 446 -2.67 -10.26 -17.58
C GLU A 446 -1.76 -9.02 -17.81
N PRO A 447 -1.41 -8.70 -19.07
CA PRO A 447 -0.57 -7.54 -19.37
C PRO A 447 -1.29 -6.21 -19.06
N MET A 448 -0.70 -5.38 -18.20
CA MET A 448 -1.16 -4.04 -17.86
C MET A 448 -0.20 -2.96 -18.39
N ASP A 449 -0.75 -1.90 -18.97
CA ASP A 449 0.02 -0.74 -19.44
C ASP A 449 0.34 0.21 -18.28
N VAL A 450 1.62 0.31 -17.97
CA VAL A 450 2.19 1.18 -16.94
C VAL A 450 2.44 2.57 -17.51
N LYS A 451 2.02 3.59 -16.76
CA LYS A 451 2.39 4.98 -16.94
C LYS A 451 2.34 5.68 -15.58
N PRO A 452 3.18 6.69 -15.30
CA PRO A 452 3.12 7.40 -14.03
C PRO A 452 1.83 8.21 -13.92
N GLN A 453 1.25 8.23 -12.73
CA GLN A 453 0.03 8.98 -12.40
C GLN A 453 0.22 9.84 -11.15
N ASP A 454 1.08 9.41 -10.21
CA ASP A 454 1.42 10.12 -8.98
C ASP A 454 2.95 10.30 -8.88
N PRO A 455 3.49 11.49 -8.51
CA PRO A 455 4.92 11.62 -8.17
C PRO A 455 5.34 10.83 -6.93
N GLY A 456 4.41 10.52 -6.02
CA GLY A 456 4.64 9.76 -4.79
C GLY A 456 4.78 8.25 -4.99
N GLU A 457 4.11 7.69 -6.02
CA GLU A 457 4.25 6.29 -6.41
C GLU A 457 4.11 6.10 -7.93
N PHE A 458 5.18 5.61 -8.56
CA PHE A 458 5.19 5.13 -9.94
C PHE A 458 6.21 4.00 -10.12
N TYR A 459 6.09 3.22 -11.21
CA TYR A 459 7.03 2.15 -11.51
C TYR A 459 8.13 2.61 -12.47
N VAL A 460 9.33 2.05 -12.28
CA VAL A 460 10.44 2.13 -13.23
C VAL A 460 10.84 0.73 -13.67
N GLY A 461 10.70 0.44 -14.96
CA GLY A 461 11.10 -0.80 -15.62
C GLY A 461 12.54 -0.75 -16.13
N GLY A 462 13.21 -1.89 -16.22
CA GLY A 462 14.54 -2.00 -16.81
C GLY A 462 15.06 -3.43 -16.84
N PHE A 463 16.28 -3.63 -17.34
CA PHE A 463 16.87 -4.95 -17.49
C PHE A 463 17.68 -5.41 -16.27
N GLU A 464 17.56 -6.69 -15.92
CA GLU A 464 18.47 -7.40 -15.01
C GLU A 464 19.06 -8.64 -15.71
N GLN A 465 20.33 -8.96 -15.44
CA GLN A 465 21.08 -10.00 -16.16
C GLN A 465 21.45 -11.25 -15.33
N LYS A 466 20.77 -11.50 -14.20
CA LYS A 466 21.10 -12.60 -13.27
C LYS A 466 20.75 -13.99 -13.78
N LEU A 467 19.61 -14.13 -14.44
CA LEU A 467 19.05 -15.38 -14.97
C LEU A 467 18.85 -15.26 -16.49
N GLY A 468 19.90 -14.79 -17.17
CA GLY A 468 19.74 -14.15 -18.47
C GLY A 468 19.16 -12.74 -18.33
N THR A 469 18.92 -12.08 -19.45
CA THR A 469 18.35 -10.73 -19.46
C THR A 469 16.84 -10.83 -19.28
N GLN A 470 16.35 -10.35 -18.15
CA GLN A 470 14.95 -10.31 -17.78
C GLN A 470 14.52 -8.84 -17.61
N TRP A 471 13.27 -8.52 -17.95
CA TRP A 471 12.68 -7.22 -17.63
C TRP A 471 12.19 -7.23 -16.18
N VAL A 472 12.52 -6.18 -15.44
CA VAL A 472 12.12 -6.00 -14.04
C VAL A 472 11.61 -4.60 -13.79
N SER A 473 10.52 -4.50 -13.02
CA SER A 473 9.99 -3.23 -12.50
C SER A 473 10.34 -3.02 -11.03
N ALA A 474 10.40 -1.77 -10.60
CA ALA A 474 10.51 -1.38 -9.20
C ALA A 474 9.54 -0.24 -8.88
N LYS A 475 8.88 -0.31 -7.72
CA LYS A 475 8.14 0.84 -7.17
C LYS A 475 9.10 1.94 -6.74
N CYS A 476 8.87 3.14 -7.25
CA CYS A 476 9.65 4.34 -7.02
C CYS A 476 8.75 5.53 -6.64
N ARG A 477 9.37 6.56 -6.08
CA ARG A 477 8.82 7.91 -5.97
C ARG A 477 9.75 8.90 -6.67
N LEU A 478 9.31 10.14 -6.84
CA LEU A 478 10.18 11.22 -7.29
C LEU A 478 11.12 11.64 -6.15
N GLY A 479 12.43 11.59 -6.39
CA GLY A 479 13.46 12.10 -5.48
C GLY A 479 13.62 13.60 -5.57
N VAL A 480 14.28 14.19 -4.57
CA VAL A 480 14.49 15.65 -4.45
C VAL A 480 15.36 16.24 -5.57
N ASP A 481 16.18 15.43 -6.23
CA ASP A 481 16.95 15.80 -7.41
C ASP A 481 16.17 15.65 -8.72
N GLY A 482 14.99 15.03 -8.67
CA GLY A 482 14.16 14.68 -9.81
C GLY A 482 14.30 13.26 -10.31
N MET A 483 15.25 12.46 -9.80
CA MET A 483 15.46 11.08 -10.21
C MET A 483 14.51 10.13 -9.45
N PRO A 484 14.18 8.94 -9.98
CA PRO A 484 13.37 7.97 -9.26
C PRO A 484 14.11 7.39 -8.04
N GLU A 485 13.53 7.50 -6.85
CA GLU A 485 13.97 6.83 -5.63
C GLU A 485 13.16 5.56 -5.40
N ARG A 486 13.82 4.39 -5.31
CA ARG A 486 13.14 3.12 -5.00
C ARG A 486 12.50 3.16 -3.61
N ILE A 487 11.21 2.88 -3.53
CA ILE A 487 10.45 2.79 -2.26
C ILE A 487 10.09 1.35 -1.87
N GLY A 488 10.07 0.42 -2.83
CA GLY A 488 9.87 -1.00 -2.57
C GLY A 488 11.13 -1.72 -2.09
N GLU A 489 10.96 -2.79 -1.30
CA GLU A 489 12.05 -3.72 -0.95
C GLU A 489 12.49 -4.54 -2.18
N PHE A 490 11.54 -4.85 -3.07
CA PHE A 490 11.72 -5.75 -4.20
C PHE A 490 11.71 -5.02 -5.56
N LYS A 491 12.37 -5.66 -6.54
CA LYS A 491 12.06 -5.56 -7.95
C LYS A 491 11.28 -6.80 -8.37
N TYR A 492 10.34 -6.67 -9.29
CA TYR A 492 9.50 -7.77 -9.78
C TYR A 492 9.91 -8.15 -11.20
N TYR A 493 9.77 -9.42 -11.59
CA TYR A 493 9.99 -9.85 -12.97
C TYR A 493 8.68 -9.73 -13.75
N ASP A 494 8.68 -8.91 -14.79
CA ASP A 494 7.44 -8.45 -15.43
C ASP A 494 6.95 -9.39 -16.55
N TYR A 495 7.81 -10.30 -17.01
CA TYR A 495 7.55 -11.23 -18.11
C TYR A 495 8.01 -12.66 -17.78
N ASN A 496 7.14 -13.63 -18.07
CA ASN A 496 7.40 -15.06 -17.92
C ASN A 496 7.58 -15.68 -19.32
N PRO A 497 8.71 -16.35 -19.63
CA PRO A 497 8.93 -16.90 -20.97
C PRO A 497 7.92 -17.98 -21.36
N ASP A 498 7.47 -17.97 -22.62
CA ASP A 498 6.59 -18.98 -23.26
C ASP A 498 7.03 -20.44 -23.02
N SER A 499 8.33 -20.65 -22.79
CA SER A 499 8.91 -21.94 -22.42
C SER A 499 9.23 -21.95 -20.93
N PRO A 500 8.71 -22.92 -20.16
CA PRO A 500 8.94 -22.97 -18.73
C PRO A 500 10.42 -23.20 -18.40
N ILE A 501 10.98 -22.30 -17.61
CA ILE A 501 12.29 -22.47 -16.96
C ILE A 501 12.16 -23.66 -16.00
N ARG A 502 13.17 -24.54 -15.97
CA ARG A 502 13.18 -25.72 -15.09
C ARG A 502 14.47 -25.89 -14.33
N ALA A 503 14.40 -26.36 -13.09
CA ALA A 503 15.57 -26.72 -12.30
C ALA A 503 16.28 -27.94 -12.91
N LYS A 504 17.57 -27.80 -13.22
CA LYS A 504 18.41 -28.85 -13.85
C LYS A 504 18.98 -29.85 -12.84
N PHE A 505 19.05 -29.42 -11.58
CA PHE A 505 19.51 -30.13 -10.41
C PHE A 505 18.57 -29.81 -9.24
N ASP A 506 18.74 -30.48 -8.11
CA ASP A 506 18.07 -30.12 -6.86
C ASP A 506 18.78 -28.88 -6.30
N ILE A 507 18.12 -27.73 -6.25
CA ILE A 507 18.71 -26.41 -5.94
C ILE A 507 18.36 -26.02 -4.50
N PRO A 508 19.35 -25.80 -3.62
CA PRO A 508 19.11 -25.33 -2.26
C PRO A 508 18.38 -23.99 -2.24
N ALA A 509 17.30 -23.93 -1.46
CA ALA A 509 16.41 -22.78 -1.39
C ALA A 509 15.89 -22.56 0.02
N MET A 510 15.11 -21.50 0.19
CA MET A 510 14.29 -21.27 1.38
C MET A 510 12.86 -21.04 0.93
N ALA A 511 11.89 -21.75 1.48
CA ALA A 511 10.50 -21.36 1.35
C ALA A 511 10.33 -20.02 2.07
N VAL A 512 9.78 -19.03 1.37
CA VAL A 512 9.52 -17.68 1.91
C VAL A 512 8.06 -17.35 1.70
N ASN A 513 7.47 -16.53 2.57
CA ASN A 513 6.10 -16.07 2.36
C ASN A 513 6.04 -14.92 1.32
N ASP A 514 4.81 -14.52 0.99
CA ASP A 514 4.46 -13.29 0.28
C ASP A 514 5.24 -12.05 0.77
N ASN A 515 5.53 -11.99 2.07
CA ASN A 515 6.24 -10.91 2.75
C ASN A 515 7.76 -10.98 2.65
N GLY A 516 8.31 -12.06 2.08
CA GLY A 516 9.75 -12.28 1.92
C GLY A 516 10.45 -12.77 3.20
N ASP A 517 9.70 -13.17 4.22
CA ASP A 517 10.21 -13.77 5.45
C ASP A 517 10.52 -15.25 5.23
N ASN A 518 11.60 -15.73 5.87
CA ASN A 518 12.05 -17.11 5.77
C ASN A 518 11.13 -18.06 6.58
N VAL A 519 10.40 -18.93 5.89
CA VAL A 519 9.55 -19.97 6.51
C VAL A 519 10.38 -21.20 6.88
N MET A 520 11.07 -21.80 5.91
CA MET A 520 11.93 -22.96 6.15
C MET A 520 13.03 -23.14 5.08
N THR A 521 14.13 -23.79 5.46
CA THR A 521 15.13 -24.26 4.47
C THR A 521 14.59 -25.48 3.73
N THR A 522 14.76 -25.50 2.40
CA THR A 522 14.20 -26.52 1.51
C THR A 522 15.06 -26.63 0.23
N GLU A 523 14.59 -27.32 -0.80
CA GLU A 523 15.18 -27.33 -2.13
C GLU A 523 14.10 -27.27 -3.22
N ILE A 524 14.45 -26.68 -4.37
CA ILE A 524 13.69 -26.79 -5.61
C ILE A 524 14.18 -28.07 -6.28
N GLU A 525 13.30 -29.04 -6.52
CA GLU A 525 13.69 -30.36 -6.99
C GLU A 525 14.04 -30.35 -8.48
N LYS A 526 14.92 -31.26 -8.89
CA LYS A 526 15.28 -31.39 -10.29
C LYS A 526 14.05 -31.71 -11.16
N GLY A 527 13.80 -30.82 -12.12
CA GLY A 527 12.71 -30.91 -13.08
C GLY A 527 11.53 -30.01 -12.75
N ASP A 528 11.47 -29.46 -11.53
CA ASP A 528 10.47 -28.47 -11.12
C ASP A 528 10.43 -27.31 -12.12
N ARG A 529 9.22 -26.88 -12.46
CA ARG A 529 9.00 -25.67 -13.25
C ARG A 529 9.02 -24.48 -12.31
N ILE A 530 9.81 -23.48 -12.67
CA ILE A 530 9.89 -22.23 -11.93
C ILE A 530 9.34 -21.07 -12.75
N ILE A 531 8.79 -20.09 -12.06
CA ILE A 531 8.36 -18.80 -12.60
C ILE A 531 9.10 -17.72 -11.82
N LEU A 532 9.76 -16.80 -12.52
CA LEU A 532 10.46 -15.70 -11.87
C LEU A 532 9.43 -14.76 -11.22
N PHE A 533 9.64 -14.37 -9.97
CA PHE A 533 8.72 -13.48 -9.26
C PHE A 533 9.38 -12.16 -8.87
N ARG A 534 10.42 -12.19 -8.04
CA ARG A 534 11.04 -10.95 -7.53
C ARG A 534 12.48 -11.13 -7.04
N THR A 535 13.17 -10.02 -6.79
CA THR A 535 14.54 -9.96 -6.25
C THR A 535 14.71 -8.71 -5.39
N ASP A 536 15.61 -8.72 -4.41
CA ASP A 536 16.06 -7.48 -3.74
C ASP A 536 16.94 -6.59 -4.65
N GLY A 537 17.45 -7.16 -5.73
CA GLY A 537 18.43 -6.55 -6.63
C GLY A 537 19.87 -7.00 -6.37
N GLU A 538 20.18 -7.73 -5.28
CA GLU A 538 21.56 -8.01 -4.87
C GLU A 538 21.80 -9.45 -4.37
N ASN A 539 21.05 -9.89 -3.35
CA ASN A 539 21.40 -11.07 -2.53
C ASN A 539 20.52 -12.29 -2.79
N TYR A 540 19.32 -12.13 -3.37
CA TYR A 540 18.44 -13.26 -3.64
C TYR A 540 17.51 -13.09 -4.85
N ILE A 541 16.94 -14.22 -5.30
CA ILE A 541 15.85 -14.29 -6.28
C ILE A 541 14.77 -15.17 -5.68
N ASP A 542 13.55 -14.66 -5.60
CA ASP A 542 12.35 -15.41 -5.24
C ASP A 542 11.66 -15.88 -6.53
N VAL A 543 11.31 -17.16 -6.59
CA VAL A 543 10.61 -17.80 -7.72
C VAL A 543 9.39 -18.56 -7.21
N PHE A 544 8.31 -18.61 -8.00
CA PHE A 544 7.25 -19.59 -7.76
C PHE A 544 7.66 -20.95 -8.30
N VAL A 545 7.29 -22.03 -7.61
CA VAL A 545 7.48 -23.42 -8.05
C VAL A 545 6.11 -24.05 -8.31
N ASP A 546 5.86 -24.41 -9.58
CA ASP A 546 4.57 -24.90 -10.07
C ASP A 546 4.13 -26.18 -9.35
N GLY A 547 2.97 -26.13 -8.69
CA GLY A 547 2.40 -27.25 -7.94
C GLY A 547 3.01 -27.49 -6.54
N LYS A 548 3.63 -26.46 -5.93
CA LYS A 548 4.10 -26.47 -4.52
C LYS A 548 3.44 -25.37 -3.67
N ASP A 549 2.21 -25.00 -4.03
CA ASP A 549 1.46 -23.91 -3.39
C ASP A 549 1.18 -24.16 -1.90
N ASP A 550 1.17 -25.44 -1.49
CA ASP A 550 1.09 -25.92 -0.10
C ASP A 550 2.32 -25.56 0.75
N VAL A 551 3.44 -25.21 0.11
CA VAL A 551 4.68 -24.79 0.79
C VAL A 551 4.91 -23.30 0.56
N ALA A 552 4.44 -22.49 1.51
CA ALA A 552 4.59 -21.03 1.52
C ALA A 552 4.13 -20.34 0.21
N PHE A 553 2.92 -20.70 -0.26
CA PHE A 553 2.34 -20.20 -1.52
C PHE A 553 3.22 -20.47 -2.74
N GLY A 554 4.03 -21.54 -2.69
CA GLY A 554 4.94 -21.92 -3.77
C GLY A 554 6.13 -21.00 -3.95
N ILE A 555 6.43 -20.06 -3.04
CA ILE A 555 7.53 -19.09 -3.21
C ILE A 555 8.83 -19.62 -2.58
N PHE A 556 9.85 -19.77 -3.42
CA PHE A 556 11.16 -20.30 -3.07
C PHE A 556 12.25 -19.25 -3.35
N ARG A 557 12.97 -18.87 -2.30
CA ARG A 557 14.13 -17.97 -2.33
C ARG A 557 15.41 -18.73 -2.62
N ILE A 558 16.12 -18.28 -3.64
CA ILE A 558 17.46 -18.72 -4.00
C ILE A 558 18.44 -17.64 -3.57
N ASN A 559 19.34 -17.95 -2.62
CA ASN A 559 20.37 -17.03 -2.18
C ASN A 559 21.53 -17.02 -3.19
N ILE A 560 21.82 -15.84 -3.73
CA ILE A 560 22.79 -15.64 -4.81
C ILE A 560 24.03 -14.87 -4.30
N GLY A 561 25.01 -14.71 -5.17
CA GLY A 561 26.20 -13.89 -4.98
C GLY A 561 27.07 -13.93 -6.25
N GLU A 562 28.18 -13.20 -6.25
CA GLU A 562 29.10 -13.18 -7.38
C GLU A 562 30.33 -14.08 -7.16
N ASP A 563 30.81 -14.72 -8.24
CA ASP A 563 32.09 -15.40 -8.26
C ASP A 563 33.28 -14.43 -8.44
N GLU A 564 34.51 -14.94 -8.45
CA GLU A 564 35.73 -14.12 -8.62
C GLU A 564 35.83 -13.36 -9.96
N ASN A 565 34.89 -13.59 -10.89
CA ASN A 565 34.81 -12.95 -12.20
C ASN A 565 33.55 -12.07 -12.34
N GLY A 566 32.79 -11.82 -11.26
CA GLY A 566 31.56 -11.02 -11.29
C GLY A 566 30.37 -11.75 -11.90
N ARG A 567 30.35 -13.09 -11.89
CA ARG A 567 29.25 -13.89 -12.45
C ARG A 567 28.34 -14.40 -11.34
N TYR A 568 27.03 -14.23 -11.53
CA TYR A 568 26.04 -14.66 -10.55
C TYR A 568 26.02 -16.18 -10.37
N CYS A 569 26.08 -16.58 -9.10
CA CYS A 569 26.12 -17.97 -8.65
C CYS A 569 25.31 -18.14 -7.36
N ILE A 570 24.95 -19.37 -7.00
CA ILE A 570 24.37 -19.64 -5.69
C ILE A 570 25.42 -19.52 -4.58
N SER A 571 25.00 -18.97 -3.44
CA SER A 571 25.87 -18.77 -2.29
C SER A 571 26.15 -20.08 -1.53
N GLY A 572 27.24 -20.78 -1.88
CA GLY A 572 27.76 -21.94 -1.15
C GLY A 572 28.51 -22.96 -2.01
N ASN A 573 28.79 -24.15 -1.46
CA ASN A 573 29.34 -25.28 -2.21
C ASN A 573 28.47 -26.52 -1.98
N TYR A 574 27.61 -26.80 -2.95
CA TYR A 574 26.59 -27.85 -2.90
C TYR A 574 26.92 -29.05 -3.81
N GLY A 575 28.16 -29.15 -4.30
CA GLY A 575 28.63 -30.29 -5.09
C GLY A 575 28.31 -30.24 -6.58
N PHE A 576 27.74 -29.15 -7.10
CA PHE A 576 27.56 -28.94 -8.53
C PHE A 576 28.90 -28.82 -9.27
N LYS A 577 28.89 -29.11 -10.58
CA LYS A 577 30.06 -28.90 -11.45
C LYS A 577 30.33 -27.41 -11.71
N SER A 578 29.30 -26.60 -11.59
CA SER A 578 29.30 -25.14 -11.69
C SER A 578 28.20 -24.63 -10.76
N ASN A 579 28.48 -23.56 -10.01
CA ASN A 579 27.49 -22.88 -9.17
C ASN A 579 26.82 -21.70 -9.90
N LEU A 580 27.22 -21.39 -11.13
CA LEU A 580 26.68 -20.26 -11.89
C LEU A 580 25.18 -20.47 -12.09
N LEU A 581 24.35 -19.45 -11.82
CA LEU A 581 22.89 -19.58 -11.91
C LEU A 581 22.46 -20.08 -13.29
N VAL A 582 23.12 -19.58 -14.34
CA VAL A 582 22.87 -19.96 -15.74
C VAL A 582 23.11 -21.44 -16.06
N ASP A 583 23.89 -22.15 -15.25
CA ASP A 583 24.14 -23.59 -15.40
C ASP A 583 23.16 -24.47 -14.61
N LEU A 584 22.40 -23.88 -13.67
CA LEU A 584 21.49 -24.59 -12.76
C LEU A 584 20.06 -24.75 -13.32
N PHE A 585 19.72 -24.02 -14.37
CA PHE A 585 18.41 -24.08 -15.02
C PHE A 585 18.52 -24.53 -16.49
N ASP A 586 17.44 -25.14 -16.97
CA ASP A 586 17.18 -25.37 -18.39
C ASP A 586 16.14 -24.34 -18.88
N ASN A 587 16.19 -24.01 -20.17
CA ASN A 587 15.31 -23.05 -20.87
C ASN A 587 15.40 -21.58 -20.42
N LEU A 588 16.51 -21.14 -19.82
CA LEU A 588 16.75 -19.70 -19.62
C LEU A 588 16.83 -18.97 -20.96
N SER A 589 16.10 -17.86 -21.07
CA SER A 589 16.20 -16.96 -22.22
C SER A 589 17.41 -16.04 -22.06
N PHE A 590 18.21 -15.93 -23.12
CA PHE A 590 19.23 -14.90 -23.27
C PHE A 590 18.96 -14.21 -24.60
N PRO A 591 18.66 -12.89 -24.64
CA PRO A 591 18.79 -12.14 -25.88
C PRO A 591 20.25 -12.18 -26.33
N GLY A 592 20.46 -12.30 -27.63
CA GLY A 592 21.77 -12.35 -28.28
C GLY A 592 22.29 -10.99 -28.70
#